data_AF-A0A353QGV0-F1
#
_entry.id   AF-A0A353QGV0-F1
#
_cell.length_a   1.000
_cell.length_b   1.000
_cell.length_c   1.000
_cell.angle_alpha   90.00
_cell.angle_beta   90.00
_cell.angle_gamma   90.00
#
_symmetry.space_group_name_H-M   'P 1'
#
loop_
_entity.id
_entity.type
_entity.pdbx_description
1 polymer ?
#
loop_
_entity_poly.entity_id
_entity_poly.type
_entity_poly.pdbx_seq_one_letter_code
_entity_poly.pdbx_strand_id
1 'polypeptide(L)'
;MGHYEPRTYRELFNDKDRFFFNCRIQETDLQIGLGQGLSGASLLQAEADTRALVLNLRRQIEEYIRAVPEFLTSLAPLAPAIWAPPVVRRMCEASNVVGVGPMAA
;
A
#
# COMPACT_ATOMS: atom_id res chain seq x y z
N MET A 1 -2.10 -3.85 23.25
CA MET A 1 -1.48 -2.58 22.81
C MET A 1 -0.12 -2.92 22.23
N GLY A 2 0.09 -2.70 20.93
CA GLY A 2 1.40 -2.92 20.31
C GLY A 2 2.36 -1.81 20.72
N HIS A 3 3.58 -2.18 21.15
CA HIS A 3 4.63 -1.21 21.43
C HIS A 3 5.08 -0.55 20.13
N TYR A 4 5.27 0.77 20.14
CA TYR A 4 5.89 1.46 19.01
C TYR A 4 7.35 1.01 18.88
N GLU A 5 7.67 0.36 17.76
CA GLU A 5 9.04 -0.03 17.44
C GLU A 5 9.64 1.00 16.46
N PRO A 6 10.74 1.68 16.84
CA PRO A 6 11.40 2.64 15.96
C PRO A 6 11.97 1.93 14.74
N ARG A 7 11.71 2.45 13.54
CA ARG A 7 12.13 1.85 12.27
C ARG A 7 13.56 2.22 11.88
N THR A 8 14.50 1.92 12.77
CA THR A 8 15.93 2.22 12.60
C THR A 8 16.53 1.56 11.35
N TYR A 9 15.99 0.42 10.90
CA TYR A 9 16.40 -0.23 9.65
C TYR A 9 16.31 0.69 8.42
N ARG A 10 15.42 1.70 8.44
CA ARG A 10 15.24 2.66 7.33
C ARG A 10 16.45 3.57 7.14
N GLU A 11 17.29 3.71 8.15
CA GLU A 11 18.52 4.49 8.11
C GLU A 11 19.66 3.76 7.37
N LEU A 12 19.54 2.44 7.21
CA LEU A 12 20.54 1.61 6.53
C LEU A 12 20.57 1.81 5.00
N PHE A 13 19.50 2.35 4.42
CA PHE A 13 19.31 2.49 2.97
C PHE A 13 19.52 3.91 2.45
N ASN A 14 20.22 4.75 3.22
CA ASN A 14 20.40 6.17 2.92
C ASN A 14 21.50 6.37 1.85
N ASP A 15 21.18 5.97 0.62
CA ASP A 15 21.98 6.25 -0.56
C ASP A 15 22.00 7.75 -0.82
N LYS A 16 23.20 8.35 -0.95
CA LYS A 16 23.38 9.80 -1.08
C LYS A 16 22.73 10.37 -2.34
N ASP A 17 22.42 9.49 -3.30
CA ASP A 17 21.84 9.85 -4.59
C ASP A 17 20.32 9.71 -4.69
N ARG A 18 19.62 9.64 -3.54
CA ARG A 18 18.16 9.52 -3.54
C ARG A 18 17.52 10.46 -2.53
N PHE A 19 16.40 11.04 -2.92
CA PHE A 19 15.53 11.73 -1.98
C PHE A 19 14.57 10.71 -1.37
N PHE A 20 14.48 10.69 -0.04
CA PHE A 20 13.56 9.81 0.68
C PHE A 20 12.51 10.61 1.44
N PHE A 21 11.26 10.13 1.40
CA PHE A 21 10.18 10.62 2.25
C PHE A 21 9.33 9.46 2.76
N ASN A 22 8.50 9.73 3.77
CA ASN A 22 7.59 8.73 4.35
C ASN A 22 6.13 9.10 4.08
N CYS A 23 5.29 8.12 3.74
CA CYS A 23 3.84 8.27 3.69
C CYS A 23 3.20 7.33 4.72
N ARG A 24 2.67 7.90 5.81
CA ARG A 24 2.06 7.16 6.92
C ARG A 24 0.58 7.52 7.03
N ILE A 25 -0.30 6.55 6.80
CA ILE A 25 -1.76 6.71 6.84
C ILE A 25 -2.36 5.46 7.48
N GLN A 26 -2.82 5.60 8.72
CA GLN A 26 -3.28 4.48 9.56
C GLN A 26 -2.23 3.36 9.58
N GLU A 27 -2.57 2.13 9.17
CA GLU A 27 -1.64 1.00 9.15
C GLU A 27 -0.68 1.03 7.95
N THR A 28 -0.99 1.80 6.90
CA THR A 28 -0.12 1.90 5.72
C THR A 28 1.07 2.79 6.03
N ASP A 29 2.28 2.24 5.93
CA ASP A 29 3.51 2.95 6.27
C ASP A 29 4.63 2.72 5.25
N LEU A 30 4.75 3.66 4.33
CA LEU A 30 5.67 3.59 3.20
C LEU A 30 6.90 4.48 3.44
N GLN A 31 8.08 3.98 3.05
CA GLN A 31 9.26 4.78 2.78
C GLN A 31 9.46 4.78 1.27
N ILE A 32 9.45 5.97 0.65
CA ILE A 32 9.57 6.14 -0.79
C ILE A 32 10.92 6.78 -1.08
N GLY A 33 11.68 6.16 -1.99
CA GLY A 33 12.93 6.71 -2.51
C GLY A 33 12.76 7.14 -3.97
N LEU A 34 13.13 8.37 -4.28
CA LEU A 34 13.10 8.95 -5.63
C LEU A 34 14.54 9.16 -6.12
N GLY A 35 14.78 8.83 -7.40
CA GLY A 35 16.09 9.00 -8.02
C GLY A 35 16.47 10.47 -8.26
N GLN A 36 17.77 10.71 -8.55
CA GLN A 36 18.32 12.01 -8.92
C GLN A 36 17.53 12.68 -10.07
N GLY A 37 17.50 14.02 -10.08
CA GLY A 37 16.97 14.82 -11.19
C GLY A 37 15.61 15.50 -10.95
N LEU A 38 15.02 15.32 -9.76
CA LEU A 38 13.77 15.99 -9.39
C LEU A 38 14.05 17.34 -8.70
N SER A 39 13.28 18.37 -9.08
CA SER A 39 13.29 19.66 -8.41
C SER A 39 12.51 19.60 -7.09
N GLY A 40 12.72 20.56 -6.18
CA GLY A 40 11.96 20.63 -4.92
C GLY A 40 10.44 20.65 -5.09
N ALA A 41 9.93 21.31 -6.14
CA ALA A 41 8.49 21.29 -6.45
C ALA A 41 8.00 19.91 -6.89
N SER A 42 8.81 19.18 -7.68
CA SER A 42 8.51 17.81 -8.12
C SER A 42 8.49 16.83 -6.96
N LEU A 43 9.36 17.03 -5.96
CA LEU A 43 9.39 16.22 -4.74
C LEU A 43 8.11 16.44 -3.92
N LEU A 44 7.72 17.68 -3.67
CA LEU A 44 6.48 18.01 -2.95
C LEU A 44 5.23 17.44 -3.65
N GLN A 45 5.20 17.49 -4.98
CA GLN A 45 4.12 16.90 -5.76
C GLN A 45 4.09 15.38 -5.59
N ALA A 46 5.24 14.70 -5.64
CA ALA A 46 5.33 13.26 -5.44
C ALA A 46 4.82 12.83 -4.05
N GLU A 47 5.12 13.60 -3.00
CA GLU A 47 4.57 13.34 -1.65
C GLU A 47 3.05 13.47 -1.62
N ALA A 48 2.51 14.55 -2.22
CA ALA A 48 1.08 14.80 -2.29
C ALA A 48 0.34 13.72 -3.09
N ASP A 49 0.87 13.35 -4.27
CA ASP A 49 0.30 12.31 -5.13
C ASP A 49 0.32 10.95 -4.45
N THR A 50 1.43 10.62 -3.78
CA THR A 50 1.55 9.37 -3.00
C THR A 50 0.49 9.34 -1.90
N ARG A 51 0.33 10.43 -1.14
CA ARG A 51 -0.69 10.51 -0.08
C ARG A 51 -2.11 10.36 -0.64
N ALA A 52 -2.43 11.04 -1.74
CA ALA A 52 -3.73 10.97 -2.38
C ALA A 52 -4.04 9.55 -2.89
N LEU A 53 -3.05 8.89 -3.52
CA LEU A 53 -3.18 7.53 -4.02
C LEU A 53 -3.39 6.53 -2.88
N VAL A 54 -2.60 6.62 -1.80
CA VAL A 54 -2.76 5.74 -0.64
C VAL A 54 -4.16 5.88 -0.03
N LEU A 55 -4.65 7.11 0.17
CA LEU A 55 -6.01 7.34 0.67
C LEU A 55 -7.07 6.73 -0.26
N ASN A 56 -6.90 6.90 -1.57
CA ASN A 56 -7.84 6.39 -2.55
C ASN A 56 -7.90 4.86 -2.58
N LEU A 57 -6.74 4.19 -2.57
CA LEU A 57 -6.66 2.73 -2.56
C LEU A 57 -7.19 2.14 -1.25
N ARG A 58 -6.84 2.74 -0.10
CA ARG A 58 -7.39 2.33 1.20
C ARG A 58 -8.91 2.40 1.21
N ARG A 59 -9.48 3.53 0.77
CA ARG A 59 -10.93 3.69 0.67
C ARG A 59 -11.57 2.59 -0.19
N GLN A 60 -10.99 2.30 -1.36
CA GLN A 60 -11.48 1.23 -2.25
C GLN A 60 -11.47 -0.15 -1.57
N ILE A 61 -10.39 -0.48 -0.86
CA ILE A 61 -10.26 -1.75 -0.13
C ILE A 61 -11.24 -1.82 1.04
N GLU A 62 -11.34 -0.77 1.84
CA GLU A 62 -12.25 -0.70 3.00
C GLU A 62 -13.72 -0.76 2.58
N GLU A 63 -14.09 -0.09 1.48
CA GLU A 63 -15.44 -0.19 0.90
C GLU A 63 -15.73 -1.60 0.40
N TYR A 64 -14.76 -2.23 -0.26
CA TYR A 64 -14.92 -3.60 -0.73
C TYR A 64 -15.07 -4.59 0.44
N ILE A 65 -14.29 -4.44 1.51
CA ILE A 65 -14.42 -5.23 2.73
C ILE A 65 -15.81 -5.06 3.35
N ARG A 66 -16.35 -3.83 3.39
CA ARG A 66 -17.71 -3.60 3.92
C ARG A 66 -18.78 -4.35 3.11
N ALA A 67 -18.63 -4.43 1.79
CA ALA A 67 -19.57 -5.10 0.92
C ALA A 67 -19.33 -6.62 0.81
N VAL A 68 -18.08 -7.07 0.97
CA VAL A 68 -17.64 -8.47 0.91
C VAL A 68 -16.73 -8.76 2.11
N PRO A 69 -17.28 -8.98 3.31
CA PRO A 69 -16.49 -9.11 4.55
C PRO A 69 -15.46 -10.25 4.53
N GLU A 70 -15.76 -11.32 3.80
CA GLU A 70 -14.86 -12.48 3.61
C GLU A 70 -13.53 -12.10 2.96
N PHE A 71 -13.48 -10.99 2.20
CA PHE A 71 -12.24 -10.49 1.60
C PHE A 71 -11.15 -10.23 2.63
N LEU A 72 -11.52 -9.73 3.82
CA LEU A 72 -10.58 -9.41 4.88
C LEU A 72 -10.06 -10.66 5.60
N THR A 73 -10.91 -11.67 5.77
CA THR A 73 -10.65 -12.79 6.70
C THR A 73 -10.32 -14.11 6.01
N SER A 74 -10.57 -14.23 4.71
CA SER A 74 -10.29 -15.47 3.98
C SER A 74 -8.80 -15.80 4.00
N LEU A 75 -8.50 -17.08 4.24
CA LEU A 75 -7.16 -17.67 4.13
C LEU A 75 -6.99 -18.47 2.83
N ALA A 76 -8.02 -18.49 1.98
CA ALA A 76 -8.04 -19.14 0.68
C ALA A 76 -8.39 -18.13 -0.44
N PRO A 77 -8.07 -18.45 -1.71
CA PRO A 77 -8.37 -17.57 -2.83
C PRO A 77 -9.86 -17.22 -2.91
N LEU A 78 -10.15 -15.98 -3.32
CA LEU A 78 -11.51 -15.49 -3.57
C LEU A 78 -11.61 -14.92 -4.97
N ALA A 79 -12.68 -15.26 -5.68
CA ALA A 79 -13.01 -14.58 -6.93
C ALA A 79 -13.48 -13.14 -6.64
N PRO A 80 -12.94 -12.12 -7.31
CA PRO A 80 -13.39 -10.75 -7.09
C PRO A 80 -14.80 -10.56 -7.67
N ALA A 81 -15.62 -9.74 -7.03
CA ALA A 81 -16.92 -9.35 -7.57
C ALA A 81 -16.75 -8.63 -8.91
N ILE A 82 -17.76 -8.69 -9.79
CA ILE A 82 -17.72 -8.06 -11.12
C ILE A 82 -17.44 -6.55 -11.05
N TRP A 83 -17.91 -5.89 -9.98
CA TRP A 83 -17.73 -4.46 -9.71
C TRP A 83 -16.51 -4.13 -8.85
N ALA A 84 -15.68 -5.13 -8.48
CA ALA A 84 -14.52 -4.92 -7.62
C ALA A 84 -13.57 -3.85 -8.18
N PRO A 85 -13.00 -2.97 -7.34
CA PRO A 85 -12.02 -2.00 -7.81
C PRO A 85 -10.75 -2.71 -8.34
N PRO A 86 -9.97 -2.08 -9.23
CA PRO A 86 -8.77 -2.70 -9.81
C PRO A 86 -7.75 -3.20 -8.78
N VAL A 87 -7.59 -2.51 -7.63
CA VAL A 87 -6.67 -2.96 -6.57
C VAL A 87 -7.10 -4.30 -5.96
N VAL A 88 -8.40 -4.48 -5.71
CA VAL A 88 -8.98 -5.71 -5.17
C VAL A 88 -8.84 -6.87 -6.15
N ARG A 89 -9.07 -6.63 -7.45
CA ARG A 89 -8.88 -7.66 -8.49
C ARG A 89 -7.45 -8.16 -8.51
N ARG A 90 -6.47 -7.25 -8.48
CA ARG A 90 -5.04 -7.62 -8.44
C ARG A 90 -4.71 -8.45 -7.20
N MET A 91 -5.24 -8.08 -6.03
CA MET A 91 -5.04 -8.85 -4.80
C MET A 91 -5.61 -10.27 -4.91
N CYS A 92 -6.83 -10.42 -5.44
CA CYS A 92 -7.45 -11.72 -5.69
C CYS A 92 -6.68 -12.56 -6.73
N GLU A 93 -6.23 -11.94 -7.82
CA GLU A 93 -5.48 -12.61 -8.88
C GLU A 93 -4.13 -13.13 -8.35
N ALA A 94 -3.38 -12.30 -7.63
CA ALA A 94 -2.10 -12.67 -7.05
C ALA A 94 -2.23 -13.79 -6.00
N SER A 95 -3.23 -13.69 -5.12
CA SER A 95 -3.44 -14.70 -4.08
C SER A 95 -3.89 -16.05 -4.66
N ASN A 96 -4.65 -16.02 -5.76
CA ASN A 96 -5.08 -17.23 -6.48
C ASN A 96 -3.92 -18.03 -7.07
N VAL A 97 -2.83 -17.38 -7.49
CA VAL A 97 -1.65 -18.07 -8.04
C VAL A 97 -0.99 -19.00 -7.02
N VAL A 98 -1.01 -18.63 -5.73
CA VAL A 98 -0.29 -19.35 -4.66
C VAL A 98 -1.22 -19.98 -3.61
N GLY A 99 -2.53 -19.87 -3.78
CA GLY A 99 -3.51 -20.55 -2.94
C GLY A 99 -3.75 -19.91 -1.56
N VAL A 100 -3.58 -18.59 -1.44
CA VAL A 100 -3.76 -17.86 -0.17
C VAL A 100 -4.93 -16.87 -0.21
N GLY A 101 -5.24 -16.25 0.92
CA GLY A 101 -6.22 -15.17 1.02
C GLY A 101 -5.80 -13.87 0.30
N PRO A 102 -6.72 -13.05 -0.24
CA PRO A 102 -6.38 -11.81 -0.95
C PRO A 102 -5.58 -10.78 -0.14
N MET A 103 -5.77 -10.71 1.18
CA MET A 103 -5.03 -9.76 2.04
C MET A 103 -3.55 -10.12 2.23
N ALA A 104 -3.11 -11.30 1.77
CA ALA A 104 -1.71 -11.73 1.79
C ALA A 104 -0.93 -11.36 0.52
N ALA A 105 -1.60 -10.76 -0.48
CA ALA A 105 -1.02 -10.37 -1.77
C ALA A 105 -0.19 -9.08 -1.70
#